data_AF-A0A147FAL1-F1
#
_entry.id   AF-A0A147FAL1-F1
#
_cell.length_a   1.000
_cell.length_b   1.000
_cell.length_c   1.000
_cell.angle_alpha   90.00
_cell.angle_beta   90.00
_cell.angle_gamma   90.00
#
_symmetry.space_group_name_H-M   'P 1'
#
loop_
_entity.id
_entity.type
_entity.pdbx_description
1 polymer ?
#
loop_
_entity_poly.entity_id
_entity_poly.type
_entity_poly.pdbx_seq_one_letter_code
_entity_poly.pdbx_strand_id
1 'polypeptide(L)'
;MARTNAAQTRQKPDKSELLTLRVRERRRLSPSFARVTVIGDDLARFSPLGRDQWFRLFLPVSEGSLLRLPNRLDTLAYFRYLAIAKTERPVLRNYTVAGFRPSGEHGPELDIDFVLHGSADEGTAGPAATWAETCRPGDAVAILDEGILFTPAAGLTGPYALVGDETALPAISGILASLPADATGTAMIEVPDAGDVRDLVAPAGVEVRWVVRVDPRETPGTSVRDAAIAEA
;
A
#
# COMPACT_ATOMS: atom_id res chain seq x y z
N MET A 1 -10.02 -4.78 28.85
CA MET A 1 -9.24 -5.74 28.05
C MET A 1 -9.50 -5.45 26.58
N ALA A 2 -8.49 -5.03 25.82
CA ALA A 2 -8.60 -4.99 24.37
C ALA A 2 -8.93 -6.41 23.88
N ARG A 3 -10.02 -6.56 23.12
CA ARG A 3 -10.30 -7.84 22.46
C ARG A 3 -9.24 -8.01 21.39
N THR A 4 -8.31 -8.94 21.60
CA THR A 4 -7.22 -9.20 20.65
C THR A 4 -7.78 -9.85 19.39
N ASN A 5 -7.41 -9.32 18.22
CA ASN A 5 -7.77 -9.85 16.90
C ASN A 5 -6.96 -11.11 16.52
N ALA A 6 -6.54 -11.94 17.48
CA ALA A 6 -5.67 -13.09 17.24
C ALA A 6 -6.31 -14.16 16.30
N ALA A 7 -7.63 -14.10 16.10
CA ALA A 7 -8.39 -14.97 15.20
C ALA A 7 -8.75 -14.32 13.84
N GLN A 8 -8.23 -13.13 13.54
CA GLN A 8 -8.60 -12.38 12.34
C GLN A 8 -8.03 -13.05 11.08
N THR A 9 -8.93 -13.55 10.24
CA THR A 9 -8.57 -14.17 8.97
C THR A 9 -8.56 -13.12 7.87
N ARG A 10 -7.50 -13.17 7.06
CA ARG A 10 -7.39 -12.36 5.84
C ARG A 10 -8.56 -12.70 4.93
N GLN A 11 -9.26 -11.69 4.41
CA GLN A 11 -10.27 -11.92 3.38
C GLN A 11 -9.59 -11.83 2.02
N LYS A 12 -9.49 -12.97 1.34
CA LYS A 12 -8.99 -13.06 -0.03
C LYS A 12 -10.02 -12.53 -1.03
N PRO A 13 -9.59 -11.99 -2.17
CA PRO A 13 -10.52 -11.71 -3.26
C PRO A 13 -11.06 -13.04 -3.82
N ASP A 14 -12.29 -13.01 -4.33
CA ASP A 14 -12.94 -14.18 -4.94
C ASP A 14 -12.11 -14.76 -6.10
N LYS A 15 -11.44 -13.87 -6.83
CA LYS A 15 -10.48 -14.21 -7.89
C LYS A 15 -9.19 -13.44 -7.63
N SER A 16 -8.11 -14.19 -7.44
CA SER A 16 -6.74 -13.66 -7.38
C SER A 16 -6.00 -14.21 -8.58
N GLU A 17 -5.69 -13.33 -9.53
CA GLU A 17 -4.92 -13.62 -10.73
C GLU A 17 -3.93 -12.48 -11.00
N LEU A 18 -2.90 -12.78 -11.79
CA LEU A 18 -1.91 -11.78 -12.18
C LEU A 18 -2.55 -10.80 -13.16
N LEU A 19 -2.47 -9.51 -12.84
CA LEU A 19 -2.92 -8.41 -13.69
C LEU A 19 -1.69 -7.67 -14.21
N THR A 20 -1.54 -7.56 -15.54
CA THR A 20 -0.46 -6.79 -16.15
C THR A 20 -0.97 -5.40 -16.50
N LEU A 21 -0.35 -4.39 -15.91
CA LEU A 21 -0.77 -3.00 -15.98
C LEU A 21 0.36 -2.14 -16.53
N ARG A 22 0.04 -0.89 -16.86
CA ARG A 22 1.00 0.11 -17.29
C ARG A 22 0.82 1.39 -16.50
N VAL A 23 1.91 2.09 -16.25
CA VAL A 23 1.87 3.43 -15.66
C VAL A 23 1.11 4.36 -16.60
N ARG A 24 0.11 5.07 -16.06
CA ARG A 24 -0.51 6.22 -16.73
C ARG A 24 0.24 7.48 -16.36
N GLU A 25 0.46 7.69 -15.07
CA GLU A 25 1.06 8.90 -14.53
C GLU A 25 1.83 8.58 -13.24
N ARG A 26 2.87 9.37 -13.01
CA ARG A 26 3.56 9.46 -11.72
C ARG A 26 3.51 10.91 -11.24
N ARG A 27 3.11 11.12 -9.99
CA ARG A 27 3.04 12.43 -9.34
C ARG A 27 3.69 12.43 -7.96
N ARG A 28 4.56 13.41 -7.67
CA ARG A 28 5.05 13.64 -6.30
C ARG A 28 3.91 14.23 -5.47
N LEU A 29 3.50 13.56 -4.40
CA LEU A 29 2.43 14.03 -3.51
C LEU A 29 2.97 14.98 -2.44
N SER A 30 4.16 14.66 -1.93
CA SER A 30 4.80 15.33 -0.80
C SER A 30 6.30 15.01 -0.80
N PRO A 31 7.10 15.57 0.15
CA PRO A 31 8.53 15.29 0.21
C PRO A 31 8.88 13.80 0.23
N SER A 32 8.11 12.94 0.93
CA SER A 32 8.44 11.51 1.05
C SER A 32 7.49 10.57 0.29
N PHE A 33 6.54 11.09 -0.49
CA PHE A 33 5.59 10.25 -1.23
C PHE A 33 5.48 10.58 -2.72
N ALA A 34 5.50 9.54 -3.56
CA ALA A 34 5.00 9.60 -4.93
C ALA A 34 3.80 8.67 -5.11
N ARG A 35 2.83 9.13 -5.90
CA ARG A 35 1.73 8.31 -6.39
C ARG A 35 2.04 7.88 -7.81
N VAL A 36 1.89 6.59 -8.06
CA VAL A 36 1.87 6.04 -9.41
C VAL A 36 0.47 5.53 -9.69
N THR A 37 -0.15 6.07 -10.73
CA THR A 37 -1.44 5.61 -11.22
C THR A 37 -1.21 4.64 -12.38
N VAL A 38 -1.77 3.45 -12.27
CA VAL A 38 -1.67 2.39 -13.29
C VAL A 38 -3.03 2.10 -13.91
N ILE A 39 -3.00 1.70 -15.18
CA ILE A 39 -4.16 1.38 -16.00
C ILE A 39 -3.93 0.09 -16.79
N GLY A 40 -4.99 -0.50 -17.33
CA GLY A 40 -4.93 -1.65 -18.23
C GLY A 40 -6.24 -2.44 -18.23
N ASP A 41 -6.51 -3.14 -19.33
CA ASP A 41 -7.75 -3.89 -19.52
C ASP A 41 -7.96 -4.96 -18.44
N ASP A 42 -6.85 -5.49 -17.92
CA ASP A 42 -6.82 -6.42 -16.80
C ASP A 42 -7.46 -5.85 -15.52
N LEU A 43 -7.48 -4.52 -15.31
CA LEU A 43 -8.16 -3.92 -14.15
C LEU A 43 -9.68 -4.11 -14.18
N ALA A 44 -10.29 -4.43 -15.32
CA ALA A 44 -11.70 -4.81 -15.36
C ALA A 44 -11.99 -6.09 -14.54
N ARG A 45 -10.95 -6.88 -14.23
CA ARG A 45 -11.02 -8.09 -13.40
C ARG A 45 -10.61 -7.83 -11.94
N PHE A 46 -10.19 -6.61 -11.60
CA PHE A 46 -9.84 -6.21 -10.23
C PHE A 46 -11.09 -5.87 -9.42
N SER A 47 -11.22 -6.45 -8.23
CA SER A 47 -12.35 -6.20 -7.32
C SER A 47 -11.91 -5.29 -6.17
N PRO A 48 -12.35 -4.02 -6.10
CA PRO A 48 -12.02 -3.15 -4.98
C PRO A 48 -12.77 -3.58 -3.72
N LEU A 49 -12.04 -3.80 -2.63
CA LEU A 49 -12.55 -4.19 -1.31
C LEU A 49 -12.48 -3.04 -0.28
N GLY A 50 -11.80 -1.95 -0.63
CA GLY A 50 -11.53 -0.81 0.26
C GLY A 50 -10.53 -1.15 1.36
N ARG A 51 -10.62 -0.48 2.51
CA ARG A 51 -9.82 -0.75 3.71
C ARG A 51 -8.32 -0.77 3.41
N ASP A 52 -7.62 -1.79 3.87
CA ASP A 52 -6.19 -2.03 3.67
C ASP A 52 -5.92 -3.01 2.53
N GLN A 53 -6.73 -2.99 1.46
CA GLN A 53 -6.56 -3.92 0.35
C GLN A 53 -5.14 -3.83 -0.18
N TRP A 54 -4.45 -4.96 -0.21
CA TRP A 54 -3.04 -5.03 -0.56
C TRP A 54 -2.79 -6.08 -1.63
N PHE A 55 -1.69 -5.90 -2.34
CA PHE A 55 -1.30 -6.74 -3.45
C PHE A 55 0.22 -6.92 -3.46
N ARG A 56 0.65 -7.97 -4.14
CA ARG A 56 2.04 -8.15 -4.54
C ARG A 56 2.30 -7.38 -5.82
N LEU A 57 3.22 -6.44 -5.77
CA LEU A 57 3.71 -5.69 -6.91
C LEU A 57 4.97 -6.35 -7.47
N PHE A 58 4.98 -6.57 -8.77
CA PHE A 58 6.13 -7.04 -9.53
C PHE A 58 6.61 -5.92 -10.46
N LEU A 59 7.85 -5.50 -10.25
CA LEU A 59 8.51 -4.50 -11.10
C LEU A 59 9.47 -5.21 -12.06
N PRO A 60 9.46 -4.86 -13.36
CA PRO A 60 10.32 -5.49 -14.33
C PRO A 60 11.79 -5.15 -14.06
N VAL A 61 12.68 -6.10 -14.36
CA VAL A 61 14.14 -5.90 -14.34
C VAL A 61 14.75 -5.95 -15.74
N SER A 62 13.99 -6.45 -16.72
CA SER A 62 14.33 -6.48 -18.14
C SER A 62 13.05 -6.59 -18.97
N GLU A 63 13.16 -6.37 -20.28
CA GLU A 63 12.04 -6.58 -21.20
C GLU A 63 11.53 -8.03 -21.10
N GLY A 64 10.21 -8.18 -20.98
CA GLY A 64 9.56 -9.49 -20.88
C GLY A 64 9.73 -10.20 -19.53
N SER A 65 10.41 -9.63 -18.52
CA SER A 65 10.60 -10.30 -17.22
C SER A 65 9.27 -10.62 -16.50
N LEU A 66 8.22 -9.85 -16.77
CA LEU A 66 6.88 -10.08 -16.20
C LEU A 66 6.14 -11.25 -16.86
N LEU A 67 6.47 -11.63 -18.10
CA LEU A 67 5.79 -12.71 -18.84
C LEU A 67 5.99 -14.10 -18.22
N ARG A 68 7.00 -14.24 -17.35
CA ARG A 68 7.33 -15.50 -16.67
C ARG A 68 6.70 -15.64 -15.29
N LEU A 69 5.89 -14.66 -14.87
CA LEU A 69 5.24 -14.68 -13.57
C LEU A 69 4.05 -15.65 -13.57
N PRO A 70 3.84 -16.37 -12.46
CA PRO A 70 2.69 -17.24 -12.33
C PRO A 70 1.41 -16.42 -12.08
N ASN A 71 0.27 -16.91 -12.56
CA ASN A 71 -1.04 -16.29 -12.27
C ASN A 71 -1.39 -16.28 -10.78
N ARG A 72 -0.73 -17.11 -9.96
CA ARG A 72 -0.88 -17.14 -8.49
C ARG A 72 0.48 -17.43 -7.85
N LEU A 73 0.72 -16.87 -6.67
CA LEU A 73 1.96 -17.08 -5.92
C LEU A 73 1.72 -17.98 -4.70
N ASP A 74 1.29 -19.22 -4.94
CA ASP A 74 1.29 -20.28 -3.93
C ASP A 74 2.72 -20.70 -3.54
N THR A 75 2.88 -21.60 -2.57
CA THR A 75 4.19 -22.04 -2.09
C THR A 75 5.09 -22.56 -3.22
N LEU A 76 4.56 -23.39 -4.12
CA LEU A 76 5.34 -23.97 -5.21
C LEU A 76 5.68 -22.91 -6.27
N ALA A 77 4.72 -22.05 -6.61
CA ALA A 77 4.91 -20.93 -7.52
C ALA A 77 5.93 -19.93 -6.96
N TYR A 78 5.94 -19.71 -5.65
CA TYR A 78 6.93 -18.88 -4.98
C TYR A 78 8.33 -19.50 -5.06
N PHE A 79 8.47 -20.81 -4.86
CA PHE A 79 9.74 -21.50 -5.09
C PHE A 79 10.22 -21.38 -6.54
N ARG A 80 9.32 -21.51 -7.53
CA ARG A 80 9.66 -21.29 -8.94
C ARG A 80 10.11 -19.85 -9.20
N TYR A 81 9.41 -18.86 -8.65
CA TYR A 81 9.82 -17.45 -8.71
C TYR A 81 11.21 -17.25 -8.09
N LEU A 82 11.49 -17.90 -6.94
CA LEU A 82 12.80 -17.88 -6.30
C LEU A 82 13.89 -18.66 -7.05
N ALA A 83 13.55 -19.45 -8.05
CA ALA A 83 14.52 -20.14 -8.91
C ALA A 83 14.93 -19.31 -10.14
N ILE A 84 14.19 -18.26 -10.50
CA ILE A 84 14.54 -17.34 -11.61
C ILE A 84 15.85 -16.62 -11.26
N ALA A 85 16.81 -16.52 -12.19
CA ALA A 85 18.06 -15.81 -11.96
C ALA A 85 17.81 -14.37 -11.45
N LYS A 86 18.61 -13.88 -10.49
CA LYS A 86 18.38 -12.56 -9.86
C LYS A 86 18.31 -11.41 -10.88
N THR A 87 19.05 -11.50 -11.98
CA THR A 87 19.07 -10.51 -13.07
C THR A 87 17.82 -10.54 -13.95
N GLU A 88 17.05 -11.62 -13.91
CA GLU A 88 15.82 -11.79 -14.69
C GLU A 88 14.56 -11.79 -13.80
N ARG A 89 14.74 -11.90 -12.49
CA ARG A 89 13.64 -12.02 -11.53
C ARG A 89 13.04 -10.64 -11.26
N PRO A 90 11.75 -10.41 -11.59
CA PRO A 90 11.08 -9.16 -11.26
C PRO A 90 11.20 -8.85 -9.76
N VAL A 91 11.32 -7.58 -9.40
CA VAL A 91 11.33 -7.17 -8.00
C VAL A 91 9.93 -7.36 -7.43
N LEU A 92 9.81 -8.16 -6.35
CA LEU A 92 8.56 -8.38 -5.63
C LEU A 92 8.50 -7.53 -4.35
N ARG A 93 7.44 -6.74 -4.19
CA ARG A 93 7.12 -5.97 -2.97
C ARG A 93 5.62 -6.04 -2.67
N ASN A 94 5.24 -5.74 -1.43
CA ASN A 94 3.84 -5.62 -1.05
C ASN A 94 3.46 -4.15 -1.00
N TYR A 95 2.33 -3.80 -1.59
CA TYR A 95 1.79 -2.44 -1.58
C TYR A 95 0.30 -2.47 -1.31
N THR A 96 -0.22 -1.33 -0.87
CA THR A 96 -1.63 -1.12 -0.58
C THR A 96 -2.28 -0.33 -1.71
N VAL A 97 -3.55 -0.62 -2.00
CA VAL A 97 -4.37 0.18 -2.89
C VAL A 97 -4.59 1.55 -2.24
N ALA A 98 -3.97 2.59 -2.79
CA ALA A 98 -4.13 3.95 -2.30
C ALA A 98 -5.42 4.61 -2.82
N GLY A 99 -5.98 4.08 -3.92
CA GLY A 99 -7.23 4.52 -4.50
C GLY A 99 -7.59 3.69 -5.73
N PHE A 100 -8.89 3.55 -5.99
CA PHE A 100 -9.38 2.88 -7.20
C PHE A 100 -10.54 3.69 -7.79
N ARG A 101 -10.47 3.97 -9.09
CA ARG A 101 -11.52 4.66 -9.85
C ARG A 101 -12.02 3.71 -10.93
N PRO A 102 -13.29 3.24 -10.88
CA PRO A 102 -13.78 2.27 -11.85
C PRO A 102 -14.02 2.86 -13.24
N SER A 103 -14.15 4.18 -13.35
CA SER A 103 -14.52 4.90 -14.58
C SER A 103 -13.63 6.15 -14.77
N GLY A 104 -12.33 5.93 -14.90
CA GLY A 104 -11.40 6.96 -15.34
C GLY A 104 -11.44 7.19 -16.85
N GLU A 105 -10.69 8.18 -17.32
CA GLU A 105 -10.61 8.56 -18.74
C GLU A 105 -10.13 7.41 -19.63
N HIS A 106 -9.27 6.54 -19.09
CA HIS A 106 -8.72 5.37 -19.79
C HIS A 106 -9.29 4.04 -19.28
N GLY A 107 -10.50 4.07 -18.70
CA GLY A 107 -11.09 2.93 -18.01
C GLY A 107 -10.75 2.90 -16.51
N PRO A 108 -10.77 1.74 -15.85
CA PRO A 108 -10.42 1.65 -14.44
C PRO A 108 -8.98 2.09 -14.17
N GLU A 109 -8.76 2.78 -13.05
CA GLU A 109 -7.46 3.28 -12.62
C GLU A 109 -7.17 2.84 -11.19
N LEU A 110 -5.94 2.45 -10.92
CA LEU A 110 -5.45 2.05 -9.61
C LEU A 110 -4.30 2.96 -9.19
N ASP A 111 -4.41 3.55 -8.00
CA ASP A 111 -3.35 4.36 -7.39
C ASP A 111 -2.53 3.53 -6.41
N ILE A 112 -1.22 3.73 -6.49
CA ILE A 112 -0.24 3.12 -5.60
C ILE A 112 0.62 4.25 -5.03
N ASP A 113 0.63 4.38 -3.69
CA ASP A 113 1.50 5.33 -3.01
C ASP A 113 2.80 4.66 -2.60
N PHE A 114 3.91 5.25 -3.03
CA PHE A 114 5.26 4.82 -2.72
C PHE A 114 5.88 5.80 -1.72
N VAL A 115 6.38 5.24 -0.62
CA VAL A 115 7.32 5.93 0.25
C VAL A 115 8.66 6.00 -0.47
N LEU A 116 9.15 7.22 -0.63
CA LEU A 116 10.44 7.50 -1.24
C LEU A 116 11.49 7.58 -0.14
N HIS A 117 12.47 6.67 -0.20
CA HIS A 117 13.56 6.60 0.74
C HIS A 117 14.89 6.44 -0.01
N GLY A 118 15.91 7.18 0.41
CA GLY A 118 17.14 7.34 -0.37
C GLY A 118 16.92 8.19 -1.62
N SER A 119 17.83 8.08 -2.57
CA SER A 119 17.79 8.76 -3.87
C SER A 119 18.17 7.78 -4.98
N ALA A 120 17.39 7.77 -6.07
CA ALA A 120 17.74 7.03 -7.28
C ALA A 120 19.04 7.55 -7.91
N ASP A 121 19.20 8.87 -7.98
CA ASP A 121 20.37 9.51 -8.60
C ASP A 121 21.66 9.23 -7.82
N GLU A 122 21.56 9.09 -6.50
CA GLU A 122 22.68 8.74 -5.62
C GLU A 122 22.86 7.23 -5.43
N GLY A 123 21.95 6.41 -5.97
CA GLY A 123 22.00 4.95 -5.85
C GLY A 123 21.74 4.42 -4.43
N THR A 124 21.15 5.23 -3.55
CA THR A 124 20.86 4.86 -2.15
C THR A 124 19.43 4.35 -1.95
N ALA A 125 18.55 4.56 -2.93
CA ALA A 125 17.17 4.07 -2.90
C ALA A 125 17.08 2.56 -3.15
N GLY A 126 16.09 1.92 -2.52
CA GLY A 126 15.74 0.53 -2.81
C GLY A 126 15.03 0.41 -4.17
N PRO A 127 15.00 -0.78 -4.80
CA PRO A 127 14.52 -0.91 -6.18
C PRO A 127 13.12 -0.38 -6.48
N ALA A 128 12.20 -0.49 -5.51
CA ALA A 128 10.84 0.02 -5.68
C ALA A 128 10.74 1.54 -5.52
N ALA A 129 11.51 2.15 -4.61
CA ALA A 129 11.63 3.59 -4.50
C ALA A 129 12.31 4.18 -5.74
N THR A 130 13.41 3.56 -6.21
CA THR A 130 14.07 3.93 -7.48
C THR A 130 13.11 3.88 -8.66
N TRP A 131 12.34 2.80 -8.78
CA TRP A 131 11.34 2.67 -9.85
C TRP A 131 10.25 3.74 -9.73
N ALA A 132 9.74 3.97 -8.51
CA ALA A 132 8.72 4.98 -8.28
C ALA A 132 9.22 6.41 -8.55
N GLU A 133 10.51 6.69 -8.43
CA GLU A 133 11.10 7.99 -8.78
C GLU A 133 11.26 8.19 -10.30
N THR A 134 11.52 7.10 -11.02
CA THR A 134 12.01 7.16 -12.41
C THR A 134 11.04 6.62 -13.47
N CYS A 135 9.97 5.95 -13.05
CA CYS A 135 8.99 5.38 -13.97
C CYS A 135 8.30 6.44 -14.84
N ARG A 136 7.91 6.00 -16.03
CA ARG A 136 7.30 6.82 -17.08
C ARG A 136 5.96 6.24 -17.52
N PRO A 137 5.05 7.07 -18.05
CA PRO A 137 3.86 6.57 -18.72
C PRO A 137 4.20 5.48 -19.74
N GLY A 138 3.50 4.36 -19.67
CA GLY A 138 3.73 3.17 -20.48
C GLY A 138 4.55 2.06 -19.81
N ASP A 139 5.30 2.36 -18.74
CA ASP A 139 6.10 1.34 -18.03
C ASP A 139 5.20 0.25 -17.46
N ALA A 140 5.59 -1.01 -17.68
CA ALA A 140 4.80 -2.16 -17.25
C ALA A 140 5.02 -2.50 -15.78
N VAL A 141 3.96 -2.95 -15.11
CA VAL A 141 4.00 -3.62 -13.81
C VAL A 141 3.05 -4.81 -13.82
N ALA A 142 3.23 -5.74 -12.90
CA ALA A 142 2.20 -6.74 -12.63
C ALA A 142 1.80 -6.72 -11.16
N ILE A 143 0.52 -6.98 -10.89
CA ILE A 143 0.00 -7.11 -9.53
C ILE A 143 -0.69 -8.44 -9.32
N LEU A 144 -0.63 -8.95 -8.09
CA LEU A 144 -1.44 -10.07 -7.63
C LEU A 144 -2.17 -9.64 -6.37
N ASP A 145 -3.50 -9.52 -6.46
CA ASP A 145 -4.35 -9.09 -5.34
C ASP A 145 -4.35 -10.13 -4.22
N GLU A 146 -4.11 -9.67 -3.01
CA GLU A 146 -4.04 -10.49 -1.79
C GLU A 146 -5.20 -10.20 -0.83
N GLY A 147 -6.07 -9.25 -1.15
CA GLY A 147 -7.30 -8.92 -0.42
C GLY A 147 -7.05 -7.97 0.75
N ILE A 148 -7.85 -8.08 1.81
CA ILE A 148 -7.82 -7.19 2.98
C ILE A 148 -7.39 -7.96 4.24
N LEU A 149 -6.73 -7.26 5.17
CA LEU A 149 -6.38 -7.81 6.49
C LEU A 149 -7.29 -7.23 7.58
N PHE A 150 -7.75 -5.99 7.41
CA PHE A 150 -8.64 -5.32 8.34
C PHE A 150 -10.09 -5.81 8.18
N THR A 151 -10.41 -6.90 8.87
CA THR A 151 -11.75 -7.52 8.91
C THR A 151 -12.25 -7.58 10.35
N PRO A 152 -12.62 -6.44 10.99
CA PRO A 152 -13.03 -6.44 12.39
C PRO A 152 -14.20 -7.40 12.60
N ALA A 153 -14.18 -8.16 13.70
CA ALA A 153 -15.22 -9.13 14.01
C ALA A 153 -16.60 -8.46 14.09
N ALA A 154 -17.63 -9.18 13.65
CA ALA A 154 -19.01 -8.72 13.78
C ALA A 154 -19.32 -8.42 15.26
N GLY A 155 -19.88 -7.24 15.52
CA GLY A 155 -20.20 -6.79 16.89
C GLY A 155 -19.00 -6.33 17.72
N LEU A 156 -17.83 -6.07 17.09
CA LEU A 156 -16.80 -5.26 17.74
C LEU A 156 -17.41 -3.91 18.13
N THR A 157 -17.36 -3.60 19.41
CA THR A 157 -17.90 -2.39 20.02
C THR A 157 -16.78 -1.70 20.76
N GLY A 158 -16.68 -0.38 20.63
CA GLY A 158 -15.64 0.43 21.24
C GLY A 158 -14.78 1.18 20.22
N PRO A 159 -13.86 2.03 20.70
CA PRO A 159 -13.04 2.87 19.85
C PRO A 159 -12.00 2.05 19.07
N TYR A 160 -11.71 2.50 17.84
CA TYR A 160 -10.61 1.99 17.03
C TYR A 160 -9.29 2.67 17.43
N ALA A 161 -8.19 1.91 17.40
CA ALA A 161 -6.84 2.45 17.50
C ALA A 161 -6.06 2.00 16.26
N LEU A 162 -5.74 2.95 15.37
CA LEU A 162 -4.94 2.72 14.17
C LEU A 162 -3.59 3.39 14.39
N VAL A 163 -2.50 2.63 14.29
CA VAL A 163 -1.16 3.15 14.56
C VAL A 163 -0.23 2.63 13.46
N GLY A 164 0.52 3.51 12.83
CA GLY A 164 1.45 3.12 11.77
C GLY A 164 2.38 4.23 11.34
N ASP A 165 3.42 3.83 10.61
CA ASP A 165 4.37 4.74 9.99
C ASP A 165 3.92 5.13 8.56
N GLU A 166 4.81 5.74 7.81
CA GLU A 166 4.55 6.25 6.48
C GLU A 166 4.20 5.14 5.47
N THR A 167 4.67 3.91 5.70
CA THR A 167 4.36 2.75 4.85
C THR A 167 2.94 2.23 5.10
N ALA A 168 2.41 2.44 6.30
CA ALA A 168 1.05 2.07 6.67
C ALA A 168 0.00 3.14 6.31
N LEU A 169 0.42 4.38 6.00
CA LEU A 169 -0.48 5.50 5.71
C LEU A 169 -1.56 5.15 4.65
N PRO A 170 -1.26 4.52 3.49
CA PRO A 170 -2.30 4.18 2.52
C PRO A 170 -3.34 3.20 3.09
N ALA A 171 -2.92 2.24 3.93
CA ALA A 171 -3.82 1.29 4.58
C ALA A 171 -4.69 1.97 5.64
N ILE A 172 -4.11 2.82 6.49
CA ILE A 172 -4.85 3.58 7.49
C ILE A 172 -5.87 4.50 6.80
N SER A 173 -5.47 5.20 5.74
CA SER A 173 -6.38 6.04 4.95
C SER A 173 -7.56 5.26 4.39
N GLY A 174 -7.31 4.10 3.80
CA GLY A 174 -8.38 3.26 3.25
C GLY A 174 -9.28 2.65 4.32
N ILE A 175 -8.72 2.27 5.48
CA ILE A 175 -9.49 1.82 6.65
C ILE A 175 -10.41 2.94 7.14
N LEU A 176 -9.86 4.13 7.41
CA LEU A 176 -10.62 5.29 7.89
C LEU A 176 -11.80 5.61 6.96
N ALA A 177 -11.55 5.66 5.66
CA ALA A 177 -12.59 5.91 4.66
C ALA A 177 -13.67 4.81 4.58
N SER A 178 -13.37 3.62 5.12
CA SER A 178 -14.28 2.45 5.11
C SER A 178 -14.95 2.20 6.47
N LEU A 179 -14.62 2.97 7.51
CA LEU A 179 -15.23 2.83 8.83
C LEU A 179 -16.70 3.32 8.81
N PRO A 180 -17.57 2.76 9.67
CA PRO A 180 -18.89 3.33 9.92
C PRO A 180 -18.82 4.80 10.32
N ALA A 181 -19.80 5.60 9.93
CA ALA A 181 -19.81 7.05 10.21
C ALA A 181 -19.88 7.39 11.71
N ASP A 182 -20.39 6.46 12.53
CA ASP A 182 -20.47 6.54 13.99
C ASP A 182 -19.25 5.92 14.71
N ALA A 183 -18.25 5.44 13.96
CA ALA A 183 -17.02 4.93 14.55
C ALA A 183 -16.30 6.03 15.34
N THR A 184 -15.72 5.62 16.46
CA THR A 184 -14.91 6.47 17.34
C THR A 184 -13.50 5.93 17.47
N GLY A 185 -12.55 6.76 17.90
CA GLY A 185 -11.21 6.31 18.23
C GLY A 185 -10.11 7.26 17.80
N THR A 186 -8.92 6.70 17.57
CA THR A 186 -7.72 7.48 17.21
C THR A 186 -6.95 6.79 16.09
N ALA A 187 -6.45 7.58 15.14
CA ALA A 187 -5.46 7.17 14.15
C ALA A 187 -4.17 7.98 14.35
N MET A 188 -3.09 7.33 14.78
CA MET A 188 -1.77 7.95 14.90
C MET A 188 -0.90 7.51 13.75
N ILE A 189 -0.38 8.48 13.01
CA ILE A 189 0.36 8.22 11.78
C ILE A 189 1.68 8.96 11.83
N GLU A 190 2.78 8.23 11.78
CA GLU A 190 4.11 8.82 11.67
C GLU A 190 4.49 9.09 10.22
N VAL A 191 5.14 10.24 10.00
CA VAL A 191 5.69 10.63 8.69
C VAL A 191 7.10 11.21 8.83
N PRO A 192 7.95 11.08 7.79
CA PRO A 192 9.31 11.61 7.84
C PRO A 192 9.36 13.13 7.84
N ASP A 193 8.43 13.79 7.14
CA ASP A 193 8.44 15.24 6.93
C ASP A 193 7.06 15.86 7.21
N ALA A 194 7.05 17.10 7.72
CA ALA A 194 5.81 17.84 7.99
C ALA A 194 4.99 18.11 6.71
N GLY A 195 5.64 18.20 5.55
CA GLY A 195 4.98 18.34 4.25
C GLY A 195 4.27 17.06 3.78
N ASP A 196 4.45 15.92 4.45
CA ASP A 196 3.73 14.68 4.15
C ASP A 196 2.34 14.61 4.81
N VAL A 197 2.11 15.45 5.82
CA VAL A 197 0.82 15.62 6.50
C VAL A 197 -0.24 16.05 5.50
N ARG A 198 -1.39 15.38 5.53
CA ARG A 198 -2.49 15.62 4.58
C ARG A 198 -3.85 15.34 5.21
N ASP A 199 -4.90 15.89 4.63
CA ASP A 199 -6.26 15.57 5.04
C ASP A 199 -6.61 14.12 4.69
N LEU A 200 -7.25 13.42 5.63
CA LEU A 200 -7.76 12.06 5.45
C LEU A 200 -9.28 12.06 5.63
N VAL A 201 -9.97 11.23 4.84
CA VAL A 201 -11.39 10.97 5.03
C VAL A 201 -11.55 10.03 6.22
N ALA A 202 -12.12 10.54 7.32
CA ALA A 202 -12.34 9.80 8.55
C ALA A 202 -13.72 10.11 9.15
N PRO A 203 -14.32 9.18 9.93
CA PRO A 203 -15.50 9.46 10.74
C PRO A 203 -15.23 10.59 11.75
N ALA A 204 -16.25 11.41 12.03
CA ALA A 204 -16.09 12.57 12.92
C ALA A 204 -15.68 12.19 14.36
N GLY A 205 -15.99 10.96 14.80
CA GLY A 205 -15.59 10.43 16.10
C GLY A 205 -14.17 9.88 16.16
N VAL A 206 -13.44 9.84 15.03
CA VAL A 206 -12.06 9.35 14.96
C VAL A 206 -11.10 10.52 14.86
N GLU A 207 -10.23 10.68 15.85
CA GLU A 207 -9.20 11.71 15.86
C GLU A 207 -7.98 11.25 15.05
N VAL A 208 -7.57 12.02 14.04
CA VAL A 208 -6.36 11.76 13.26
C VAL A 208 -5.22 12.62 13.80
N ARG A 209 -4.16 11.97 14.27
CA ARG A 209 -2.96 12.60 14.82
C ARG A 209 -1.73 12.24 13.99
N TRP A 210 -0.93 13.24 13.68
CA TRP A 210 0.31 13.08 12.94
C TRP A 210 1.51 13.16 13.87
N VAL A 211 2.45 12.23 13.72
CA VAL A 211 3.73 12.20 14.44
C VAL A 211 4.83 12.45 13.42
N VAL A 212 5.24 13.70 13.27
CA VAL A 212 6.35 14.05 12.37
C VAL A 212 7.68 13.70 13.04
N ARG A 213 8.55 12.97 12.34
CA ARG A 213 9.89 12.65 12.86
C ARG A 213 10.71 13.91 13.11
N VAL A 214 11.54 13.86 14.14
CA VAL A 214 12.51 14.93 14.41
C VAL A 214 13.70 14.82 13.46
N ASP A 215 14.20 13.60 13.24
CA ASP A 215 15.15 13.29 12.17
C ASP A 215 14.50 12.29 11.21
N PRO A 216 14.34 12.63 9.90
CA PRO A 216 13.76 11.72 8.91
C PRO A 216 14.46 10.36 8.80
N ARG A 217 15.70 10.24 9.29
CA ARG A 217 16.53 9.03 9.29
C ARG A 217 16.34 8.15 10.53
N GLU A 218 15.53 8.57 11.49
CA GLU A 218 15.12 7.72 12.61
C GLU A 218 14.42 6.46 12.10
N THR A 219 14.52 5.37 12.86
CA THR A 219 13.88 4.10 12.53
C THR A 219 12.36 4.30 12.45
N PRO A 220 11.73 4.04 11.28
CA PRO A 220 10.30 4.17 11.12
C PRO A 220 9.48 3.43 12.17
N GLY A 221 8.43 4.09 12.66
CA GLY A 221 7.47 3.55 13.62
C GLY A 221 7.90 3.68 15.08
N THR A 222 9.10 4.19 15.36
CA THR A 222 9.57 4.37 16.75
C THR A 222 8.80 5.46 17.46
N SER A 223 8.66 6.62 16.81
CA SER A 223 8.03 7.80 17.40
C SER A 223 6.51 7.60 17.58
N VAL A 224 5.84 7.00 16.59
CA VAL A 224 4.40 6.70 16.70
C VAL A 224 4.11 5.64 17.75
N ARG A 225 4.99 4.63 17.90
CA ARG A 225 4.85 3.62 18.95
C ARG A 225 4.93 4.27 20.33
N ASP A 226 5.92 5.13 20.54
CA ASP A 226 6.14 5.77 21.84
C ASP A 226 4.98 6.73 22.17
N ALA A 227 4.49 7.48 21.18
CA ALA A 227 3.27 8.29 21.32
C ALA A 227 2.03 7.43 21.66
N ALA A 228 1.83 6.32 20.95
CA ALA A 228 0.68 5.45 21.18
C ALA A 228 0.70 4.77 22.56
N ILE A 229 1.88 4.43 23.08
CA ILE A 229 2.04 3.86 24.43
C ILE A 229 1.79 4.90 25.51
N ALA A 230 2.23 6.15 25.31
CA ALA A 230 2.04 7.23 26.29
C ALA A 230 0.57 7.59 26.52
N GLU A 231 -0.31 7.25 25.57
CA GLU A 231 -1.74 7.53 25.62
C GLU A 231 -2.61 6.32 26.03
N ALA A 232 -2.02 5.13 26.16
CA ALA A 232 -2.72 3.88 26.51
C ALA A 232 -2.83 3.66 28.02
#